data_AF-A0A0K0ETV8-F1
#
_entry.id   AF-A0A0K0ETV8-F1
#
_cell.length_a   1.000
_cell.length_b   1.000
_cell.length_c   1.000
_cell.angle_alpha   90.00
_cell.angle_beta   90.00
_cell.angle_gamma   90.00
#
_symmetry.space_group_name_H-M   'P 1'
#
loop_
_entity.id
_entity.type
_entity.pdbx_description
1 polymer ?
#
loop_
_entity_poly.entity_id
_entity_poly.type
_entity_poly.pdbx_seq_one_letter_code
_entity_poly.pdbx_strand_id
1 'polypeptide(L)' 'MKLTENQKNMVNIAGTGIRLAVQYGFVPLVIYIGIRNGSDPLPNGEVVPISVMNLFWG' A
#
# COMPACT_ATOMS: atom_id res chain seq x y z
N MET A 1 9.14 31.44 -12.37
CA MET A 1 9.26 30.90 -13.75
C MET A 1 7.98 30.13 -14.08
N LYS A 2 7.39 30.33 -15.26
CA LYS A 2 6.25 29.54 -15.71
C LYS A 2 6.78 28.29 -16.43
N LEU A 3 6.33 27.11 -16.01
CA LEU A 3 6.64 25.85 -16.68
C LEU A 3 6.11 25.91 -18.13
N THR A 4 6.89 25.37 -19.07
CA THR A 4 6.44 25.19 -20.45
C THR A 4 5.29 24.19 -20.49
N GLU A 5 4.48 24.24 -21.54
CA GLU A 5 3.27 23.41 -21.67
C GLU A 5 3.59 21.90 -21.61
N ASN A 6 4.70 21.51 -22.24
CA ASN A 6 5.21 20.14 -22.18
C ASN A 6 5.61 19.72 -20.76
N GLN A 7 6.25 20.61 -19.99
CA GLN A 7 6.62 20.32 -18.60
C GLN A 7 5.39 20.16 -17.71
N LYS A 8 4.35 20.99 -17.92
CA LYS A 8 3.07 20.86 -17.18
C LYS A 8 2.39 19.52 -17.48
N ASN A 9 2.32 19.14 -18.75
CA ASN A 9 1.72 17.86 -19.15
C ASN A 9 2.48 16.67 -18.56
N MET A 10 3.82 16.70 -18.56
CA MET A 10 4.63 15.67 -17.91
C MET A 10 4.36 15.57 -16.40
N VAL A 11 4.30 16.70 -15.70
CA VAL A 11 4.01 16.72 -14.26
C VAL A 11 2.61 16.20 -13.97
N ASN A 12 1.61 16.55 -14.79
CA ASN A 12 0.25 16.06 -14.63
C ASN A 12 0.15 14.54 -14.84
N ILE A 13 0.84 14.00 -15.86
CA ILE A 13 0.88 12.55 -16.11
C ILE A 13 1.57 11.84 -14.95
N ALA A 14 2.73 12.32 -14.51
CA ALA A 14 3.45 11.73 -13.40
C ALA A 14 2.64 11.78 -12.09
N GLY A 15 2.04 12.93 -11.78
CA GLY A 15 1.19 13.09 -10.60
C GLY A 15 -0.04 12.19 -10.63
N THR A 16 -0.68 12.05 -11.80
CA THR A 16 -1.82 11.14 -11.97
C THR A 16 -1.38 9.69 -11.82
N GLY A 17 -0.24 9.30 -12.40
CA GLY A 17 0.32 7.96 -12.27
C GLY A 17 0.63 7.60 -10.82
N ILE A 18 1.28 8.50 -10.07
CA ILE A 18 1.57 8.31 -8.64
C ILE A 18 0.27 8.19 -7.85
N ARG A 19 -0.71 9.07 -8.10
CA ARG A 19 -2.00 9.03 -7.44
C ARG A 19 -2.68 7.67 -7.64
N LEU A 20 -2.71 7.16 -8.87
CA LEU A 20 -3.30 5.85 -9.17
C LEU A 20 -2.53 4.72 -8.49
N ALA A 21 -1.20 4.75 -8.52
CA ALA A 21 -0.36 3.75 -7.88
C ALA A 21 -0.59 3.69 -6.37
N VAL A 22 -0.69 4.85 -5.70
CA VAL A 22 -0.98 4.90 -4.27
C VAL A 22 -2.41 4.45 -3.99
N GLN A 23 -3.39 4.93 -4.76
CA GLN A 23 -4.80 4.64 -4.52
C GLN A 23 -5.13 3.15 -4.60
N TYR A 24 -4.54 2.43 -5.56
CA TYR A 24 -4.80 1.00 -5.74
C TYR A 24 -3.72 0.09 -5.13
N GLY A 25 -2.49 0.58 -5.01
CA GLY A 25 -1.34 -0.22 -4.55
C GLY A 25 -1.10 -0.18 -3.05
N PHE A 26 -1.60 0.84 -2.33
CA PHE A 26 -1.31 1.00 -0.91
C PHE A 26 -1.85 -0.15 -0.05
N VAL A 27 -3.13 -0.51 -0.21
CA VAL A 27 -3.76 -1.57 0.59
C VAL A 27 -3.08 -2.94 0.35
N PRO A 28 -2.89 -3.40 -0.91
CA PRO A 28 -2.15 -4.64 -1.17
C PRO A 28 -0.72 -4.64 -0.60
N LEU A 29 -0.01 -3.50 -0.66
CA LEU A 29 1.34 -3.38 -0.12
C LEU A 29 1.37 -3.57 1.40
N VAL A 30 0.45 -2.94 2.12
CA VAL A 30 0.36 -3.07 3.59
C VAL A 30 0.04 -4.52 3.98
N ILE A 31 -0.90 -5.18 3.28
CA ILE A 31 -1.23 -6.58 3.51
C ILE A 31 0.00 -7.47 3.30
N TYR A 32 0.73 -7.26 2.21
CA TYR A 32 1.96 -8.02 1.93
C TYR A 32 3.01 -7.85 3.03
N ILE A 33 3.23 -6.62 3.51
CA ILE A 33 4.18 -6.35 4.60
C ILE A 33 3.73 -7.06 5.89
N GLY A 34 2.45 -6.99 6.23
CA GLY A 34 1.89 -7.66 7.41
C GLY A 34 2.06 -9.18 7.36
N ILE A 35 1.77 -9.80 6.23
CA ILE A 35 1.96 -11.25 6.03
C ILE A 35 3.45 -11.62 6.11
N ARG A 36 4.33 -10.80 5.51
CA ARG A 36 5.78 -11.09 5.46
C ARG A 36 6.45 -10.96 6.82
N ASN A 37 6.08 -9.97 7.61
CA ASN A 37 6.73 -9.70 8.90
C ASN A 37 6.12 -10.55 10.03
N GLY A 38 4.91 -11.10 9.82
CA GLY A 38 4.22 -11.89 10.82
C GLY A 38 3.67 -11.03 11.96
N SER A 39 2.88 -11.67 12.82
CA SER A 39 2.28 -11.03 13.98
C SER A 39 3.22 -11.12 15.19
N ASP A 40 3.21 -10.10 16.03
CA ASP A 40 3.88 -10.17 17.33
C ASP A 40 3.22 -11.27 18.20
N PRO A 41 3.99 -11.96 19.05
CA PRO A 41 3.45 -12.97 19.94
C PRO A 41 2.50 -12.33 20.98
N LEU A 42 1.40 -13.02 21.23
CA LEU A 42 0.45 -12.69 22.29
C LEU A 42 1.09 -12.89 23.68
N PRO A 43 0.50 -12.38 24.77
CA PRO A 43 1.04 -12.56 26.12
C PRO A 43 1.22 -14.03 26.57
N ASN A 44 0.51 -14.96 25.94
CA ASN A 44 0.65 -16.40 26.14
C ASN A 44 1.75 -17.04 25.25
N GLY A 45 2.44 -16.26 24.42
CA GLY A 45 3.47 -16.71 23.48
C GLY A 45 2.94 -17.22 22.14
N GLU A 46 1.62 -17.20 21.91
CA GLU A 46 1.01 -17.65 20.66
C GLU A 46 1.17 -16.61 19.55
N VAL A 47 1.51 -17.06 18.33
CA VAL A 47 1.56 -16.21 17.14
C VAL A 47 0.38 -16.56 16.25
N VAL A 48 -0.59 -15.64 16.14
CA VAL A 48 -1.74 -15.79 15.24
C VAL A 48 -1.42 -15.12 13.92
N PRO A 49 -1.11 -15.87 12.85
CA PRO A 49 -0.76 -15.29 11.56
C PRO A 49 -1.97 -14.61 10.91
N ILE A 50 -1.71 -13.52 10.17
CA ILE A 50 -2.71 -12.91 9.31
C ILE A 50 -3.08 -13.90 8.20
N SER A 51 -4.29 -14.46 8.28
CA SER A 51 -4.84 -15.35 7.26
C SER A 51 -5.68 -14.56 6.25
N VAL A 52 -5.79 -15.09 5.03
CA VAL A 52 -6.66 -14.50 3.99
C VAL A 52 -8.12 -14.43 4.46
N MET A 53 -8.58 -15.44 5.21
CA MET A 53 -9.95 -15.45 5.73
C MET A 53 -10.18 -14.41 6.82
N ASN A 54 -9.21 -14.21 7.73
CA ASN A 54 -9.30 -13.14 8.74
C ASN A 54 -9.32 -11.76 8.06
N LEU A 55 -8.60 -11.61 6.94
CA LEU A 55 -8.59 -10.35 6.20
C LEU A 55 -9.95 -10.02 5.54
N PHE A 56 -10.70 -11.05 5.12
CA PHE A 56 -12.02 -10.87 4.52
C PHE A 56 -13.17 -10.82 5.53
N TRP A 57 -13.01 -11.45 6.70
CA TRP A 57 -14.13 -11.69 7.63
C TRP A 57 -13.93 -11.22 9.07
N GLY A 58 -12.71 -10.84 9.48
CA GLY A 58 -12.41 -10.33 10.83
C GLY A 58 -12.27 -11.44 11.87
#